data_AF-A0A7X0SLY0-F1
#
_entry.id   AF-A0A7X0SLY0-F1
#
_cell.length_a   1.000
_cell.length_b   1.000
_cell.length_c   1.000
_cell.angle_alpha   90.00
_cell.angle_beta   90.00
_cell.angle_gamma   90.00
#
_symmetry.space_group_name_H-M   'P 1'
#
loop_
_entity.id
_entity.type
_entity.pdbx_description
1 polymer ?
#
loop_
_entity_poly.entity_id
_entity_poly.type
_entity_poly.pdbx_seq_one_letter_code
_entity_poly.pdbx_strand_id
1 'polypeptide(L)'
;MAVIVCPWCQSEIPLEEGQEPDRYCPVCDNELGGYRTMTVDIDGIDEEDAEVEPEDDDDDEALTGWEEDDELREKNEAVLLYEETVEKLLDEQEIVPECPHCREYMLEAGETIVGANSFRPRSPELLGEPMLVPPFALTLYVCPSCFAVTYSLAEEGRGRMAQKLSQDLGEGR
;
A
#
# COMPACT_ATOMS: atom_id res chain seq x y z
N MET A 1 -38.28 -1.31 8.51
CA MET A 1 -37.35 -1.99 7.58
C MET A 1 -35.96 -1.37 7.74
N ALA A 2 -35.02 -2.12 8.31
CA ALA A 2 -33.63 -1.68 8.49
C ALA A 2 -32.75 -2.34 7.42
N VAL A 3 -31.63 -1.71 7.07
CA VAL A 3 -30.68 -2.26 6.10
C VAL A 3 -29.29 -2.22 6.72
N ILE A 4 -28.57 -3.34 6.67
CA ILE A 4 -27.16 -3.43 7.04
C ILE A 4 -26.35 -3.55 5.76
N VAL A 5 -25.28 -2.78 5.63
CA VAL A 5 -24.34 -2.91 4.51
C VAL A 5 -23.21 -3.84 4.91
N CYS A 6 -22.98 -4.88 4.11
CA CYS A 6 -21.89 -5.81 4.36
C CYS A 6 -20.54 -5.10 4.17
N PRO A 7 -19.64 -5.18 5.16
CA PRO A 7 -18.32 -4.55 5.09
C PRO A 7 -17.36 -5.16 4.07
N TRP A 8 -17.58 -6.42 3.68
CA TRP A 8 -16.67 -7.17 2.82
C TRP A 8 -17.03 -7.06 1.34
N CYS A 9 -18.30 -7.27 1.00
CA CYS A 9 -18.79 -7.27 -0.38
C CYS A 9 -19.71 -6.09 -0.72
N GLN A 10 -19.95 -5.17 0.24
CA GLN A 10 -20.76 -3.97 0.06
C GLN A 10 -22.22 -4.24 -0.32
N SER A 11 -22.71 -5.46 -0.10
CA SER A 11 -24.11 -5.81 -0.36
C SER A 11 -25.04 -5.27 0.71
N GLU A 12 -26.17 -4.73 0.29
CA GLU A 12 -27.26 -4.31 1.18
C GLU A 12 -28.07 -5.52 1.63
N ILE A 13 -28.11 -5.75 2.95
CA ILE A 13 -28.82 -6.86 3.58
C ILE A 13 -30.10 -6.30 4.21
N PRO A 14 -31.29 -6.62 3.67
CA PRO A 14 -32.56 -6.18 4.23
C PRO A 14 -32.85 -6.94 5.54
N LEU A 15 -33.21 -6.22 6.60
CA LEU A 15 -33.69 -6.80 7.85
C LEU A 15 -35.19 -6.57 8.02
N GLU A 16 -35.89 -7.67 8.30
CA GLU A 16 -37.31 -7.65 8.68
C GLU A 16 -37.49 -7.12 10.11
N GLU A 17 -38.66 -6.54 10.39
CA GLU A 17 -38.94 -5.94 11.70
C GLU A 17 -39.09 -7.04 12.77
N GLY A 18 -38.11 -7.12 13.67
CA GLY A 18 -38.06 -8.11 14.75
C GLY A 18 -37.01 -9.21 14.57
N GLN A 19 -36.29 -9.22 13.45
CA GLN A 19 -35.16 -10.14 13.23
C GLN A 19 -33.86 -9.54 13.78
N GLU A 20 -33.13 -10.32 14.58
CA GLU A 20 -31.77 -9.95 15.00
C GLU A 20 -30.82 -10.00 13.78
N PRO A 21 -29.81 -9.12 13.71
CA PRO A 21 -28.83 -9.15 12.63
C PRO A 21 -28.13 -10.50 12.56
N ASP A 22 -28.11 -11.13 11.38
CA ASP A 22 -27.31 -12.35 11.17
C ASP A 22 -25.83 -12.05 11.44
N ARG A 23 -25.12 -13.01 12.02
CA ARG A 23 -23.67 -12.86 12.29
C ARG A 23 -22.84 -12.89 11.01
N TYR A 24 -23.34 -13.53 9.95
CA TYR A 24 -22.64 -13.74 8.69
C TYR A 24 -23.40 -13.11 7.52
N CYS A 25 -22.66 -12.61 6.52
CA CYS A 25 -23.23 -12.08 5.30
C CYS A 25 -23.76 -13.22 4.40
N PRO A 26 -25.02 -13.19 3.93
CA PRO A 26 -25.56 -14.23 3.05
C PRO A 26 -24.98 -14.22 1.63
N VAL A 27 -24.21 -13.19 1.26
CA VAL A 27 -23.63 -13.04 -0.07
C VAL A 27 -22.20 -13.58 -0.14
N CYS A 28 -21.38 -13.29 0.88
CA CYS A 28 -19.96 -13.63 0.88
C CYS A 28 -19.50 -14.47 2.08
N ASP A 29 -20.41 -14.84 2.97
CA ASP A 29 -20.18 -15.72 4.13
C ASP A 29 -19.15 -15.20 5.16
N ASN A 30 -18.81 -13.91 5.11
CA ASN A 30 -17.96 -13.27 6.10
C ASN A 30 -18.74 -12.73 7.30
N GLU A 31 -18.10 -12.68 8.46
CA GLU A 31 -18.69 -12.15 9.69
C GLU A 31 -18.94 -10.63 9.60
N LEU A 32 -20.15 -10.19 9.96
CA LEU A 32 -20.58 -8.79 9.89
C LEU A 32 -20.08 -7.94 11.08
N GLY A 33 -19.63 -8.57 12.18
CA GLY A 33 -19.18 -7.92 13.42
C GLY A 33 -17.67 -7.70 13.57
N GLY A 34 -16.85 -8.23 12.66
CA GLY A 34 -15.39 -8.31 12.82
C GLY A 34 -14.58 -7.11 12.31
N TYR A 35 -15.15 -5.89 12.28
CA TYR A 35 -14.36 -4.74 11.85
C TYR A 35 -13.40 -4.28 12.95
N ARG A 36 -12.10 -4.59 12.76
CA ARG A 36 -10.95 -3.90 13.38
C ARG A 36 -10.77 -3.99 14.91
N THR A 37 -11.45 -4.90 15.60
CA THR A 37 -11.12 -5.21 17.00
C THR A 37 -10.81 -6.70 17.14
N MET A 38 -9.53 -7.03 17.37
CA MET A 38 -9.21 -8.28 18.06
C MET A 38 -9.62 -8.09 19.52
N THR A 39 -10.72 -8.71 19.94
CA THR A 39 -10.99 -8.94 21.36
C THR A 39 -10.10 -10.10 21.79
N VAL A 40 -9.02 -9.79 22.50
CA VAL A 40 -8.21 -10.79 23.19
C VAL A 40 -8.86 -11.00 24.54
N ASP A 41 -9.58 -12.10 24.71
CA ASP A 41 -10.02 -12.56 26.02
C ASP A 41 -8.76 -13.05 26.78
N ILE A 42 -8.22 -12.20 27.65
CA ILE A 42 -7.20 -12.62 28.63
C ILE A 42 -7.97 -13.26 29.79
N ASP A 43 -8.34 -14.52 29.64
CA ASP A 43 -8.79 -15.35 30.76
C ASP A 43 -7.59 -15.51 31.71
N GLY A 44 -7.64 -14.86 32.88
CA GLY A 44 -6.63 -15.07 33.91
C GLY A 44 -6.32 -13.91 34.86
N ILE A 45 -7.12 -12.85 34.92
CA ILE A 45 -7.01 -11.88 36.02
C ILE A 45 -8.28 -11.97 36.86
N ASP A 46 -8.35 -13.03 37.66
CA ASP A 46 -9.24 -13.08 38.81
C ASP A 46 -8.44 -12.56 40.02
N GLU A 47 -8.86 -11.40 40.50
CA GLU A 47 -8.35 -10.74 41.70
C GLU A 47 -8.93 -11.43 42.95
N GLU A 48 -8.36 -12.57 43.38
CA GLU A 48 -8.61 -13.09 44.74
C GLU A 48 -7.33 -13.64 45.40
N ASP A 49 -6.89 -12.88 46.41
CA ASP A 49 -6.12 -13.25 47.61
C ASP A 49 -5.80 -14.76 47.77
N ALA A 50 -4.54 -15.13 47.54
CA ALA A 50 -3.99 -16.40 48.00
C ALA A 50 -2.56 -16.19 48.52
N GLU A 51 -2.41 -16.28 49.84
CA GLU A 51 -1.13 -16.34 50.54
C GLU A 51 -0.31 -17.52 50.01
N VAL A 52 0.83 -17.24 49.36
CA VAL A 52 1.79 -18.27 48.92
C VAL A 52 2.92 -18.33 49.95
N GLU A 53 2.92 -19.37 50.79
CA GLU A 53 4.12 -19.80 51.49
C GLU A 53 5.12 -20.40 50.49
N PRO A 54 6.42 -20.09 50.58
CA PRO A 54 7.41 -20.70 49.71
C PRO A 54 7.79 -22.09 50.24
N GLU A 55 7.25 -23.14 49.63
CA GLU A 55 7.89 -24.47 49.68
C GLU A 55 8.77 -24.63 48.45
N ASP A 56 10.08 -24.79 48.69
CA ASP A 56 11.07 -25.19 47.72
C ASP A 56 10.69 -26.56 47.13
N ASP A 57 10.46 -26.62 45.82
CA ASP A 57 10.60 -27.86 45.04
C ASP A 57 11.41 -27.55 43.78
N ASP A 58 12.48 -28.32 43.62
CA ASP A 58 13.41 -28.33 42.50
C ASP A 58 12.70 -28.70 41.18
N ASP A 59 13.32 -28.33 40.05
CA ASP A 59 13.00 -28.69 38.66
C ASP A 59 11.82 -27.98 37.97
N ASP A 60 12.11 -26.79 37.41
CA ASP A 60 11.50 -26.33 36.15
C ASP A 60 12.54 -25.57 35.30
N GLU A 61 13.60 -26.28 34.87
CA GLU A 61 14.38 -25.92 33.67
C GLU A 61 13.56 -26.13 32.37
N ALA A 62 12.33 -25.59 32.31
CA ALA A 62 11.41 -25.84 31.20
C ALA A 62 10.65 -24.60 30.68
N LEU A 63 11.20 -23.38 30.86
CA LEU A 63 10.59 -22.15 30.32
C LEU A 63 11.57 -21.22 29.58
N THR A 64 12.63 -21.77 28.97
CA THR A 64 13.44 -21.05 27.96
C THR A 64 13.75 -21.92 26.75
N GLY A 65 12.79 -22.77 26.35
CA GLY A 65 12.83 -23.48 25.07
C GLY A 65 12.39 -22.62 23.89
N TRP A 66 12.84 -21.36 23.81
CA TRP A 66 12.89 -20.67 22.53
C TRP A 66 14.24 -21.09 21.96
N GLU A 67 14.29 -22.23 21.27
CA GLU A 67 15.37 -22.46 20.30
C GLU A 67 15.33 -21.23 19.39
N GLU A 68 16.24 -20.29 19.62
CA GLU A 68 16.48 -19.14 18.77
C GLU A 68 16.83 -19.71 17.39
N ASP A 69 15.81 -19.83 16.54
CA ASP A 69 15.99 -20.18 15.14
C ASP A 69 16.81 -19.05 14.52
N ASP A 70 18.12 -19.24 14.47
CA ASP A 70 19.12 -18.27 13.99
C ASP A 70 18.71 -17.72 12.61
N GLU A 71 18.01 -18.55 11.80
CA GLU A 71 17.38 -18.17 10.54
C GLU A 71 16.28 -17.09 10.66
N LEU A 72 15.45 -17.11 11.70
CA LEU A 72 14.44 -16.07 11.94
C LEU A 72 15.10 -14.74 12.33
N ARG A 73 16.21 -14.81 13.09
CA ARG A 73 16.97 -13.63 13.49
C ARG A 73 17.66 -12.97 12.29
N GLU A 74 18.30 -13.77 11.43
CA GLU A 74 18.91 -13.29 10.17
C GLU A 74 17.86 -12.71 9.19
N LYS A 75 16.70 -13.35 9.05
CA LYS A 75 15.58 -12.82 8.23
C LYS A 75 15.10 -11.47 8.75
N ASN A 76 15.02 -11.30 10.06
CA ASN A 76 14.63 -10.02 10.68
C ASN A 76 15.69 -8.94 10.42
N GLU A 77 16.99 -9.25 10.52
CA GLU A 77 18.07 -8.30 10.20
C GLU A 77 18.03 -7.85 8.73
N ALA A 78 17.80 -8.78 7.79
CA ALA A 78 17.70 -8.46 6.37
C ALA A 78 16.52 -7.54 6.04
N VAL A 79 15.37 -7.73 6.69
CA VAL A 79 14.20 -6.86 6.51
C VAL A 79 14.46 -5.46 7.05
N LEU A 80 15.06 -5.34 8.24
CA LEU A 80 15.41 -4.05 8.83
C LEU A 80 16.39 -3.27 7.94
N LEU A 81 17.42 -3.95 7.41
CA LEU A 81 18.37 -3.34 6.48
C LEU A 81 17.70 -2.89 5.18
N TYR A 82 16.73 -3.66 4.68
CA TYR A 82 15.95 -3.28 3.51
C TYR A 82 15.16 -2.00 3.77
N GLU A 83 14.40 -1.94 4.86
CA GLU A 83 13.59 -0.77 5.24
C GLU A 83 14.46 0.48 5.43
N GLU A 84 15.57 0.36 6.18
CA GLU A 84 16.51 1.47 6.39
C GLU A 84 17.12 1.97 5.07
N THR A 85 17.47 1.05 4.16
CA THR A 85 18.02 1.42 2.85
C THR A 85 16.98 2.14 2.00
N VAL A 86 15.73 1.67 2.01
CA VAL A 86 14.62 2.31 1.30
C VAL A 86 14.41 3.73 1.83
N GLU A 87 14.36 3.92 3.15
CA GLU A 87 14.20 5.26 3.75
C GLU A 87 15.32 6.22 3.35
N LYS A 88 16.59 5.78 3.42
CA LYS A 88 17.73 6.60 3.00
C LYS A 88 17.66 7.01 1.54
N LEU A 89 17.26 6.09 0.65
CA LEU A 89 17.11 6.40 -0.77
C LEU A 89 15.95 7.39 -1.01
N LEU A 90 14.85 7.25 -0.28
CA LEU A 90 13.72 8.19 -0.36
C LEU A 90 14.12 9.60 0.08
N ASP A 91 14.95 9.73 1.12
CA ASP A 91 15.45 11.02 1.63
C ASP A 91 16.37 11.75 0.63
N GLU A 92 17.09 11.02 -0.23
CA GLU A 92 17.97 11.58 -1.26
C GLU A 92 17.19 12.09 -2.50
N GLN A 93 15.97 11.60 -2.71
CA GLN A 93 15.18 11.90 -3.90
C GLN A 93 14.49 13.27 -3.80
N GLU A 94 14.58 14.07 -4.85
CA GLU A 94 13.85 15.35 -4.93
C GLU A 94 12.34 15.14 -5.05
N ILE A 95 11.92 14.13 -5.81
CA ILE A 95 10.51 13.80 -6.05
C ILE A 95 10.23 12.39 -5.55
N VAL A 96 9.29 12.29 -4.63
CA VAL A 96 8.87 11.03 -4.01
C VAL A 96 7.38 10.79 -4.31
N PRO A 97 7.04 10.11 -5.42
CA PRO A 97 5.65 9.86 -5.78
C PRO A 97 5.07 8.69 -4.98
N GLU A 98 3.74 8.70 -4.77
CA GLU A 98 3.00 7.59 -4.18
C GLU A 98 2.63 6.52 -5.22
N CYS A 99 2.68 5.25 -4.83
CA CYS A 99 2.29 4.14 -5.67
C CYS A 99 0.78 4.11 -5.91
N PRO A 100 0.29 4.04 -7.16
CA PRO A 100 -1.15 3.99 -7.42
C PRO A 100 -1.82 2.70 -6.95
N HIS A 101 -1.05 1.64 -6.66
CA HIS A 101 -1.58 0.34 -6.24
C HIS A 101 -1.70 0.22 -4.70
N CYS A 102 -0.64 0.53 -3.96
CA CYS A 102 -0.60 0.39 -2.50
C CYS A 102 -0.44 1.70 -1.72
N ARG A 103 -0.27 2.84 -2.42
CA ARG A 103 -0.07 4.20 -1.88
C ARG A 103 1.26 4.47 -1.18
N GLU A 104 2.19 3.53 -1.26
CA GLU A 104 3.50 3.71 -0.62
C GLU A 104 4.46 4.49 -1.52
N TYR A 105 5.41 5.17 -0.91
CA TYR A 105 6.38 5.98 -1.63
C TYR A 105 7.27 5.13 -2.55
N MET A 106 7.55 5.65 -3.74
CA MET A 106 8.30 4.95 -4.77
C MET A 106 9.73 5.48 -4.90
N LEU A 107 10.64 4.57 -5.24
CA LEU A 107 12.05 4.86 -5.49
C LEU A 107 12.29 5.18 -6.97
N GLU A 108 13.05 6.23 -7.25
CA GLU A 108 13.56 6.52 -8.58
C GLU A 108 14.67 5.51 -8.94
N ALA A 109 14.43 4.71 -9.96
CA ALA A 109 15.37 3.68 -10.40
C ALA A 109 16.14 4.06 -11.67
N GLY A 110 15.79 5.19 -12.30
CA GLY A 110 16.56 5.79 -13.40
C GLY A 110 15.69 6.39 -14.49
N GLU A 111 16.30 6.69 -15.64
CA GLU A 111 15.63 7.31 -16.77
C GLU A 111 15.68 6.46 -18.04
N THR A 112 14.61 6.50 -18.82
CA THR A 112 14.49 5.87 -20.14
C THR A 112 14.30 6.95 -21.21
N ILE A 113 15.20 6.99 -22.19
CA ILE A 113 15.09 7.92 -23.33
C ILE A 113 14.25 7.27 -24.43
N VAL A 114 13.17 7.95 -24.81
CA VAL A 114 12.28 7.51 -25.88
C VAL A 114 12.65 8.21 -27.18
N GLY A 115 13.17 7.43 -28.14
CA GLY A 115 13.58 7.91 -29.46
C GLY A 115 12.45 7.95 -30.49
N ALA A 116 12.74 8.55 -31.65
CA ALA A 116 11.76 8.70 -32.74
C ALA A 116 11.28 7.36 -33.35
N ASN A 117 12.09 6.30 -33.26
CA ASN A 117 11.75 4.99 -33.84
C ASN A 117 10.88 4.13 -32.90
N SER A 118 10.81 4.47 -31.61
CA SER A 118 10.10 3.69 -30.59
C SER A 118 8.79 4.35 -30.12
N PHE A 119 8.46 5.52 -30.67
CA PHE A 119 7.29 6.29 -30.26
C PHE A 119 6.55 6.84 -31.47
N ARG A 120 5.23 6.63 -31.49
CA ARG A 120 4.35 7.20 -32.50
C ARG A 120 3.53 8.33 -31.88
N PRO A 121 3.86 9.60 -32.17
CA PRO A 121 3.14 10.73 -31.61
C PRO A 121 1.67 10.75 -32.06
N ARG A 122 0.78 11.13 -31.14
CA ARG A 122 -0.64 11.37 -31.41
C ARG A 122 -0.89 12.87 -31.45
N SER A 123 -1.51 13.33 -32.53
CA SER A 123 -1.90 14.74 -32.74
C SER A 123 -3.43 14.86 -32.64
N PRO A 124 -3.96 15.33 -31.50
CA PRO A 124 -5.38 15.69 -31.38
C PRO A 124 -5.78 16.75 -32.41
N GLU A 125 -7.00 16.67 -32.93
CA GLU A 125 -7.54 17.69 -33.85
C GLU A 125 -7.56 19.09 -33.22
N LEU A 126 -7.88 19.17 -31.93
CA LEU A 126 -7.91 20.42 -31.16
C LEU A 126 -6.55 21.13 -31.16
N LEU A 127 -5.46 20.37 -31.09
CA LEU A 127 -4.10 20.91 -31.01
C LEU A 127 -3.48 21.08 -32.40
N GLY A 128 -3.89 20.28 -33.39
CA GLY A 128 -3.32 20.29 -34.74
C GLY A 128 -1.89 19.75 -34.85
N GLU A 129 -1.19 19.63 -33.72
CA GLU A 129 0.17 19.12 -33.61
C GLU A 129 0.29 18.01 -32.54
N PRO A 130 1.39 17.23 -32.53
CA PRO A 130 1.60 16.21 -31.50
C PRO A 130 1.83 16.80 -30.10
N MET A 131 1.23 16.17 -29.09
CA MET A 131 1.38 16.56 -27.67
C MET A 131 2.78 16.33 -27.13
N LEU A 132 3.43 15.26 -27.57
CA LEU A 132 4.82 14.92 -27.24
C LEU A 132 5.59 14.63 -28.53
N VAL A 133 6.79 15.19 -28.63
CA VAL A 133 7.69 15.03 -29.78
C VAL A 133 8.98 14.39 -29.28
N PRO A 134 9.38 13.22 -29.82
CA PRO A 134 10.65 12.60 -29.46
C PRO A 134 11.85 13.43 -29.98
N PRO A 135 13.00 13.40 -29.29
CA PRO A 135 13.27 12.63 -28.09
C PRO A 135 12.75 13.29 -26.80
N PHE A 136 12.26 12.46 -25.87
CA PHE A 136 11.93 12.84 -24.50
C PHE A 136 12.35 11.73 -23.53
N ALA A 137 12.54 12.08 -22.26
CA ALA A 137 12.91 11.14 -21.21
C ALA A 137 11.70 10.81 -20.31
N LEU A 138 11.68 9.58 -19.80
CA LEU A 138 10.75 9.10 -18.79
C LEU A 138 11.55 8.69 -17.55
N THR A 139 11.18 9.20 -16.40
CA THR A 139 11.71 8.78 -15.10
C THR A 139 10.95 7.55 -14.62
N LEU A 140 11.68 6.48 -14.28
CA LEU A 140 11.15 5.20 -13.85
C LEU A 140 11.15 5.14 -12.33
N TYR A 141 9.99 4.86 -11.75
CA TYR A 141 9.82 4.66 -10.31
C TYR A 141 9.40 3.23 -10.00
N VAL A 142 9.94 2.66 -8.92
CA VAL A 142 9.63 1.31 -8.43
C VAL A 142 9.12 1.39 -7.00
N CYS A 143 7.99 0.75 -6.72
CA CYS A 143 7.47 0.66 -5.36
C CYS A 143 8.23 -0.44 -4.58
N PRO A 144 8.84 -0.14 -3.42
CA PRO A 144 9.52 -1.14 -2.60
C PRO A 144 8.54 -2.17 -2.02
N SER A 145 7.30 -1.76 -1.70
CA SER A 145 6.34 -2.64 -1.02
C SER A 145 5.64 -3.64 -1.94
N CYS A 146 5.29 -3.25 -3.17
CA CYS A 146 4.54 -4.09 -4.11
C CYS A 146 5.22 -4.33 -5.46
N PHE A 147 6.42 -3.76 -5.67
CA PHE A 147 7.23 -3.89 -6.89
C PHE A 147 6.53 -3.43 -8.18
N ALA A 148 5.46 -2.65 -8.06
CA ALA A 148 4.84 -1.99 -9.19
C ALA A 148 5.79 -0.93 -9.76
N VAL A 149 5.87 -0.87 -11.10
CA VAL A 149 6.69 0.10 -11.83
C VAL A 149 5.78 1.15 -12.45
N THR A 150 6.15 2.41 -12.31
CA THR A 150 5.47 3.53 -12.95
C THR A 150 6.49 4.40 -13.70
N TYR A 151 6.01 5.09 -14.73
CA TYR A 151 6.81 6.05 -15.48
C TYR A 151 6.20 7.43 -15.32
N SER A 152 7.04 8.42 -15.08
CA SER A 152 6.70 9.84 -15.14
C SER A 152 7.44 10.49 -16.30
N LEU A 153 6.85 11.53 -16.90
CA LEU A 153 7.54 12.33 -17.90
C LEU A 153 8.62 13.16 -17.20
N ALA A 154 9.86 13.13 -17.72
CA ALA A 154 10.94 13.93 -17.16
C ALA A 154 10.61 15.44 -17.19
N GLU A 155 11.23 16.22 -16.31
CA GLU A 155 10.93 17.65 -16.11
C GLU A 155 10.92 18.46 -17.41
N GLU A 156 11.94 18.29 -18.25
CA GLU A 156 12.03 19.01 -19.52
C GLU A 156 10.86 18.69 -20.45
N GLY A 157 10.44 17.42 -20.49
CA GLY A 157 9.27 16.98 -21.25
C GLY A 157 7.97 17.57 -20.71
N ARG A 158 7.80 17.61 -19.37
CA ARG A 158 6.65 18.22 -18.70
C ARG A 158 6.53 19.70 -19.04
N GLY A 159 7.65 20.45 -18.99
CA GLY A 159 7.69 21.87 -19.33
C GLY A 159 7.28 22.15 -20.78
N ARG A 160 7.85 21.41 -21.74
CA ARG A 160 7.47 21.55 -23.16
C ARG A 160 6.00 21.23 -23.40
N MET A 161 5.49 20.18 -22.74
CA MET A 161 4.07 19.78 -22.87
C MET A 161 3.14 20.83 -22.25
N ALA A 162 3.44 21.33 -21.06
CA ALA A 162 2.66 22.37 -20.39
C ALA A 162 2.62 23.66 -21.21
N GLN A 163 3.76 24.09 -21.77
CA GLN A 163 3.83 25.26 -22.65
C GLN A 163 2.91 25.11 -23.86
N LYS A 164 2.98 23.97 -24.57
CA LYS A 164 2.10 23.67 -25.72
C LYS A 164 0.61 23.73 -25.35
N LEU A 165 0.23 23.17 -24.21
CA LEU A 165 -1.16 23.14 -23.76
C LEU A 165 -1.66 24.50 -23.24
N SER A 166 -0.76 25.38 -22.83
CA SER A 166 -1.08 26.73 -22.33
C SER A 166 -1.20 27.79 -23.42
N GLN A 167 -0.83 27.47 -24.66
CA GLN A 167 -1.01 28.39 -25.79
C GLN A 167 -2.51 28.54 -26.06
N ASP A 168 -2.95 29.79 -26.27
CA ASP A 168 -4.34 30.06 -26.61
C ASP A 168 -4.67 29.36 -27.94
N LEU A 169 -5.51 28.32 -27.88
CA LEU A 169 -5.93 27.52 -29.03
C LEU A 169 -6.91 28.31 -29.95
N GLY A 170 -6.93 29.64 -29.82
CA GLY A 170 -8.05 30.52 -30.14
C GLY A 170 -7.78 31.67 -31.12
N GLU A 171 -6.60 31.79 -31.73
CA GLU A 171 -6.41 32.77 -32.83
C GLU A 171 -5.69 32.13 -34.03
N GLY A 172 -6.45 31.48 -34.92
CA GLY A 172 -5.89 31.07 -36.21
C GLY A 172 -6.55 29.91 -36.92
N ARG A 173 -7.88 29.87 -37.02
CA ARG A 173 -8.52 29.21 -38.17
C ARG A 173 -9.92 29.76 -38.47
#